data_AF-E8JQ64-F1
#
_entry.id   AF-E8JQ64-F1
#
_cell.length_a   1.000
_cell.length_b   1.000
_cell.length_c   1.000
_cell.angle_alpha   90.00
_cell.angle_beta   90.00
_cell.angle_gamma   90.00
#
_symmetry.space_group_name_H-M   'P 1'
#
loop_
_entity.id
_entity.type
_entity.pdbx_description
1 polymer ?
#
loop_
_entity_poly.entity_id
_entity_poly.type
_entity_poly.pdbx_seq_one_letter_code
_entity_poly.pdbx_strand_id
1 'polypeptide(L)'
;MNFETVIGLEVHVELNTNSKIFSPTSTHFGNDQNTNTNVIDWSFPGVLPVMNKGVIDAGIKAALALNMDIHQNMHFDRKNYFYPDNPKAYQISQFDEPIGYNGWIEIELEDGSTKKIRIERAHLEEDAGKNTHGTDGYSYVDLNRQGVPLIEIVSEADMRSPEEAYAYLTALKEVIQYTGISDVKMEEGSMRVDANISLRPYGQEEFGTKAELKNLNSFNNVRKGLIYEQKRQAQVLRSGGQIQQETRRYDESTGETILMRVKEGASDYRYFPEPDLPLYEVSDEWIEEMRQTLPEFPKERRAKYINEFGLTAYDAAQLTATKSTSDFFESAVALGGDAKHVSNWLQGEVAQFLNSSNKTLSEILLTPENLVEMLAIIADGTISSKIAKKVFVHLAKNGGSAREYVEKAGLVQISDPAVLIPIIHQVFEDNEAAVADFKSGKRNADKAFTGFLMKATKGKANPQVALKLLAQELAKLKED
;
A
#
# COMPACT_ATOMS: atom_id res chain seq x y z
N MET A 1 11.72 -29.35 26.36
CA MET A 1 11.89 -27.91 26.63
C MET A 1 10.95 -27.11 25.74
N ASN A 2 10.27 -26.13 26.34
CA ASN A 2 9.51 -25.11 25.63
C ASN A 2 10.38 -23.86 25.53
N PHE A 3 10.33 -23.18 24.39
CA PHE A 3 11.12 -21.97 24.15
C PHE A 3 10.19 -20.81 23.85
N GLU A 4 10.59 -19.62 24.30
CA GLU A 4 10.06 -18.35 23.85
C GLU A 4 10.83 -17.92 22.60
N THR A 5 10.11 -17.46 21.58
CA THR A 5 10.69 -16.88 20.38
C THR A 5 10.85 -15.38 20.57
N VAL A 6 11.99 -14.84 20.16
CA VAL A 6 12.31 -13.42 20.25
C VAL A 6 12.73 -12.97 18.87
N ILE A 7 12.02 -11.99 18.33
CA ILE A 7 12.24 -11.45 16.98
C ILE A 7 12.44 -9.94 17.07
N GLY A 8 13.42 -9.46 16.31
CA GLY A 8 13.62 -8.04 15.99
C GLY A 8 13.82 -7.92 14.47
N LEU A 9 13.30 -6.85 13.90
CA LEU A 9 13.34 -6.54 12.47
C LEU A 9 14.12 -5.25 12.22
N GLU A 10 14.92 -5.28 11.16
CA GLU A 10 15.67 -4.15 10.60
C GLU A 10 15.05 -3.85 9.23
N VAL A 11 14.41 -2.70 9.11
CA VAL A 11 13.62 -2.34 7.92
C VAL A 11 14.25 -1.12 7.26
N HIS A 12 14.68 -1.27 6.01
CA HIS A 12 15.17 -0.15 5.22
C HIS A 12 14.07 0.33 4.28
N VAL A 13 13.88 1.64 4.22
CA VAL A 13 12.91 2.29 3.34
C VAL A 13 13.61 3.32 2.47
N GLU A 14 13.45 3.22 1.16
CA GLU A 14 13.91 4.22 0.20
C GLU A 14 13.01 5.45 0.24
N LEU A 15 13.60 6.63 0.44
CA LEU A 15 12.86 7.88 0.50
C LEU A 15 12.64 8.43 -0.91
N ASN A 16 11.42 8.91 -1.19
CA ASN A 16 11.00 9.40 -2.49
C ASN A 16 11.40 10.87 -2.77
N THR A 17 12.62 11.26 -2.41
CA THR A 17 13.15 12.59 -2.71
C THR A 17 13.54 12.73 -4.18
N ASN A 18 13.60 13.96 -4.71
CA ASN A 18 13.97 14.19 -6.12
C ASN A 18 15.46 13.92 -6.41
N SER A 19 16.33 14.19 -5.43
CA SER A 19 17.78 13.98 -5.50
C SER A 19 18.27 13.05 -4.40
N LYS A 20 19.46 12.50 -4.60
CA LYS A 20 20.19 11.64 -3.65
C LYS A 20 20.46 12.33 -2.31
N ILE A 21 20.87 11.56 -1.30
CA ILE A 21 21.01 12.07 0.08
C ILE A 21 22.20 13.04 0.23
N PHE A 22 23.32 12.73 -0.42
CA PHE A 22 24.57 13.50 -0.34
C PHE A 22 25.04 14.06 -1.69
N SER A 23 24.19 13.97 -2.71
CA SER A 23 24.53 14.23 -4.11
C SER A 23 23.33 14.83 -4.85
N PRO A 24 23.52 15.78 -5.78
CA PRO A 24 22.43 16.42 -6.51
C PRO A 24 21.81 15.53 -7.61
N THR A 25 22.38 14.35 -7.86
CA THR A 25 21.86 13.40 -8.88
C THR A 25 20.44 12.96 -8.53
N SER A 26 19.63 12.65 -9.54
CA SER A 26 18.27 12.15 -9.34
C SER A 26 18.23 10.80 -8.63
N THR A 27 17.11 10.47 -7.99
CA THR A 27 16.79 9.13 -7.44
C THR A 27 15.98 8.27 -8.41
N HIS A 28 15.57 8.81 -9.57
CA HIS A 28 14.66 8.13 -10.49
C HIS A 28 15.23 6.81 -11.01
N PHE A 29 14.43 5.74 -10.95
CA PHE A 29 14.79 4.39 -11.38
C PHE A 29 14.60 4.18 -12.90
N GLY A 30 15.12 3.07 -13.44
CA GLY A 30 14.84 2.65 -14.82
C GLY A 30 15.71 3.28 -15.92
N ASN A 31 16.71 4.08 -15.54
CA ASN A 31 17.73 4.57 -16.47
C ASN A 31 18.74 3.46 -16.86
N ASP A 32 19.47 3.67 -17.95
CA ASP A 32 20.57 2.80 -18.37
C ASP A 32 21.66 2.74 -17.29
N GLN A 33 22.44 1.66 -17.23
CA GLN A 33 23.43 1.42 -16.17
C GLN A 33 24.43 2.58 -16.05
N ASN A 34 24.70 3.01 -14.82
CA ASN A 34 25.63 4.11 -14.49
C ASN A 34 25.33 5.47 -15.16
N THR A 35 24.11 5.72 -15.67
CA THR A 35 23.74 7.02 -16.26
C THR A 35 23.14 8.01 -15.27
N ASN A 36 22.69 7.53 -14.12
CA ASN A 36 22.15 8.32 -13.01
C ASN A 36 23.20 8.48 -11.90
N THR A 37 24.37 9.00 -12.28
CA THR A 37 25.53 9.14 -11.40
C THR A 37 26.31 10.42 -11.67
N ASN A 38 27.13 10.84 -10.70
CA ASN A 38 28.10 11.93 -10.85
C ASN A 38 29.42 11.62 -10.12
N VAL A 39 30.33 12.59 -10.05
CA VAL A 39 31.65 12.43 -9.40
C VAL A 39 31.58 12.09 -7.91
N ILE A 40 30.55 12.54 -7.19
CA ILE A 40 30.31 12.20 -5.77
C ILE A 40 29.89 10.73 -5.68
N ASP A 41 28.95 10.32 -6.53
CA ASP A 41 28.43 8.95 -6.56
C ASP A 41 29.54 7.94 -6.93
N TRP A 42 30.44 8.33 -7.84
CA TRP A 42 31.64 7.55 -8.20
C TRP A 42 32.77 7.62 -7.17
N SER A 43 32.64 8.47 -6.14
CA SER A 43 33.65 8.64 -5.09
C SER A 43 35.01 9.11 -5.63
N PHE A 44 35.00 10.06 -6.57
CA PHE A 44 36.24 10.61 -7.12
C PHE A 44 37.08 11.31 -6.03
N PRO A 45 38.42 11.28 -6.14
CA PRO A 45 39.27 12.01 -5.20
C PRO A 45 38.93 13.51 -5.13
N GLY A 46 38.68 14.01 -3.92
CA GLY A 46 38.41 15.43 -3.66
C GLY A 46 36.94 15.86 -3.67
N VAL A 47 36.00 14.91 -3.85
CA VAL A 47 34.56 15.20 -3.71
C VAL A 47 34.14 15.27 -2.25
N LEU A 48 33.04 15.96 -1.97
CA LEU A 48 32.45 16.11 -0.63
C LEU A 48 30.94 15.81 -0.68
N PRO A 49 30.36 15.22 0.38
CA PRO A 49 28.93 15.02 0.51
C PRO A 49 28.21 16.35 0.78
N VAL A 50 26.99 16.51 0.25
CA VAL A 50 26.11 17.65 0.54
C VAL A 50 24.72 17.16 0.91
N MET A 51 24.32 17.37 2.16
CA MET A 51 23.06 16.87 2.70
C MET A 51 21.83 17.44 2.00
N ASN A 52 20.92 16.55 1.62
CA ASN A 52 19.60 16.88 1.10
C ASN A 52 18.61 17.20 2.23
N LYS A 53 18.15 18.45 2.32
CA LYS A 53 17.17 18.88 3.35
C LYS A 53 15.90 18.03 3.34
N GLY A 54 15.41 17.62 2.16
CA GLY A 54 14.20 16.81 2.03
C GLY A 54 14.30 15.43 2.69
N VAL A 55 15.52 14.91 2.87
CA VAL A 55 15.78 13.66 3.59
C VAL A 55 15.65 13.86 5.10
N ILE A 56 16.10 15.00 5.65
CA ILE A 56 15.86 15.35 7.06
C ILE A 56 14.36 15.56 7.31
N ASP A 57 13.67 16.29 6.42
CA ASP A 57 12.21 16.49 6.48
C ASP A 57 11.47 15.14 6.53
N ALA A 58 11.88 14.19 5.69
CA ALA A 58 11.33 12.84 5.67
C ALA A 58 11.63 12.05 6.95
N GLY A 59 12.84 12.15 7.49
CA GLY A 59 13.24 11.52 8.75
C GLY A 59 12.43 12.02 9.93
N ILE A 60 12.21 13.33 10.05
CA ILE A 60 11.34 13.93 11.07
C ILE A 60 9.92 13.39 10.96
N LYS A 61 9.35 13.37 9.74
CA LYS A 61 8.00 12.83 9.50
C LYS A 61 7.89 11.36 9.91
N ALA A 62 8.88 10.53 9.58
CA ALA A 62 8.92 9.14 10.00
C ALA A 62 8.97 9.00 11.52
N ALA A 63 9.84 9.75 12.19
CA ALA A 63 9.97 9.74 13.65
C ALA A 63 8.66 10.14 14.34
N LEU A 64 8.01 11.22 13.88
CA LEU A 64 6.71 11.65 14.40
C LEU A 64 5.62 10.60 14.19
N ALA A 65 5.54 10.01 13.01
CA ALA A 65 4.55 8.99 12.67
C ALA A 65 4.72 7.68 13.45
N LEU A 66 5.96 7.38 13.84
CA LEU A 66 6.35 6.21 14.63
C LEU A 66 6.43 6.49 16.13
N ASN A 67 5.86 7.62 16.58
CA ASN A 67 5.81 8.03 17.98
C ASN A 67 7.19 8.06 18.66
N MET A 68 8.22 8.49 17.93
CA MET A 68 9.60 8.54 18.39
C MET A 68 9.94 9.91 18.99
N ASP A 69 10.90 9.90 19.90
CA ASP A 69 11.64 11.11 20.28
C ASP A 69 12.60 11.47 19.13
N ILE A 70 12.88 12.77 18.94
CA ILE A 70 13.75 13.27 17.86
C ILE A 70 15.03 13.83 18.47
N HIS A 71 16.19 13.44 17.93
CA HIS A 71 17.46 14.10 18.26
C HIS A 71 17.50 15.48 17.61
N GLN A 72 17.43 16.54 18.44
CA GLN A 72 17.53 17.91 17.95
C GLN A 72 18.95 18.31 17.54
N ASN A 73 19.96 17.66 18.11
CA ASN A 73 21.35 17.80 17.69
C ASN A 73 21.79 16.43 17.21
N MET A 74 22.32 16.38 15.99
CA MET A 74 22.76 15.13 15.38
C MET A 74 23.95 15.34 14.46
N HIS A 75 24.70 14.26 14.24
CA HIS A 75 25.67 14.16 13.17
C HIS A 75 25.45 12.90 12.32
N PHE A 76 26.24 12.81 11.25
CA PHE A 76 26.39 11.59 10.47
C PHE A 76 27.72 10.94 10.80
N ASP A 77 27.86 9.67 10.45
CA ASP A 77 29.00 8.81 10.74
C ASP A 77 29.39 8.02 9.51
N ARG A 78 30.67 7.63 9.44
CA ARG A 78 31.16 6.69 8.45
C ARG A 78 31.07 5.26 8.98
N LYS A 79 30.24 4.43 8.37
CA LYS A 79 30.24 2.96 8.51
C LYS A 79 31.23 2.37 7.51
N ASN A 80 32.43 2.04 7.95
CA ASN A 80 33.54 1.67 7.06
C ASN A 80 33.48 0.19 6.67
N TYR A 81 33.32 -0.11 5.37
CA TYR A 81 33.44 -1.46 4.82
C TYR A 81 33.73 -1.43 3.32
N PHE A 82 34.51 -2.41 2.86
CA PHE A 82 34.87 -2.54 1.46
C PHE A 82 33.90 -3.48 0.74
N TYR A 83 33.20 -2.95 -0.26
CA TYR A 83 32.41 -3.76 -1.18
C TYR A 83 32.28 -3.05 -2.53
N PRO A 84 32.21 -3.75 -3.68
CA PRO A 84 32.25 -3.11 -5.01
C PRO A 84 31.12 -2.12 -5.30
N ASP A 85 29.95 -2.26 -4.66
CA ASP A 85 28.83 -1.33 -4.80
C ASP A 85 28.87 -0.16 -3.80
N ASN A 86 29.87 -0.13 -2.91
CA ASN A 86 30.13 0.95 -1.96
C ASN A 86 31.45 1.68 -2.33
N PRO A 87 31.42 2.58 -3.32
CA PRO A 87 32.64 3.14 -3.93
C PRO A 87 33.50 3.98 -2.98
N LYS A 88 32.91 4.54 -1.90
CA LYS A 88 33.64 5.30 -0.87
C LYS A 88 34.43 4.41 0.09
N ALA A 89 34.17 3.10 0.10
CA ALA A 89 34.60 2.15 1.13
C ALA A 89 34.10 2.49 2.56
N TYR A 90 33.13 3.41 2.64
CA TYR A 90 32.34 3.70 3.82
C TYR A 90 30.97 4.21 3.37
N GLN A 91 29.93 3.82 4.10
CA GLN A 91 28.58 4.35 3.93
C GLN A 91 28.39 5.47 4.96
N ILE A 92 27.92 6.63 4.52
CA ILE A 92 27.50 7.69 5.43
C ILE A 92 26.13 7.30 6.00
N SER A 93 26.05 7.18 7.32
CA SER A 93 24.89 6.74 8.10
C SER A 93 24.82 7.55 9.40
N GLN A 94 24.03 7.15 10.40
CA GLN A 94 24.08 7.73 11.75
C GLN A 94 24.27 6.60 12.76
N PHE A 95 25.10 6.78 13.77
CA PHE A 95 25.40 5.75 14.76
C PHE A 95 24.78 6.05 16.13
N ASP A 96 25.27 7.02 16.89
CA ASP A 96 24.84 7.31 18.26
C ASP A 96 23.72 8.35 18.36
N GLU A 97 23.59 9.24 17.35
CA GLU A 97 22.56 10.29 17.30
C GLU A 97 21.61 10.10 16.09
N PRO A 98 20.79 9.02 16.06
CA PRO A 98 19.83 8.80 14.97
C PRO A 98 18.73 9.86 14.97
N ILE A 99 18.16 10.17 13.79
CA ILE A 99 17.08 11.18 13.68
C ILE A 99 15.89 10.91 14.62
N GLY A 100 15.55 9.63 14.85
CA GLY A 100 14.50 9.22 15.78
C GLY A 100 14.90 8.04 16.66
N TYR A 101 14.42 8.03 17.91
CA TYR A 101 14.67 6.96 18.88
C TYR A 101 13.46 6.75 19.81
N ASN A 102 13.42 5.62 20.51
CA ASN A 102 12.41 5.33 21.55
C ASN A 102 10.95 5.44 21.03
N GLY A 103 10.72 4.85 19.86
CA GLY A 103 9.43 4.81 19.19
C GLY A 103 8.55 3.62 19.55
N TRP A 104 7.39 3.57 18.91
CA TRP A 104 6.52 2.41 18.96
C TRP A 104 5.44 2.43 17.87
N ILE A 105 4.96 1.24 17.53
CA ILE A 105 3.78 1.04 16.70
C ILE A 105 2.83 0.03 17.36
N GLU A 106 1.53 0.25 17.21
CA GLU A 106 0.52 -0.73 17.62
C GLU A 106 0.22 -1.66 16.45
N ILE A 107 0.28 -2.97 16.69
CA ILE A 107 -0.07 -4.01 15.72
C ILE A 107 -1.41 -4.65 16.12
N GLU A 108 -2.16 -5.11 15.13
CA GLU A 108 -3.38 -5.89 15.30
C GLU A 108 -3.16 -7.29 14.72
N LEU A 109 -3.50 -8.32 15.49
CA LEU A 109 -3.40 -9.72 15.09
C LEU A 109 -4.72 -10.23 14.50
N GLU A 110 -4.68 -11.37 13.81
CA GLU A 110 -5.87 -11.97 13.17
C GLU A 110 -6.99 -12.31 14.17
N ASP A 111 -6.67 -12.51 15.44
CA ASP A 111 -7.64 -12.75 16.51
C ASP A 111 -8.27 -11.46 17.08
N GLY A 112 -7.90 -10.30 16.54
CA GLY A 112 -8.34 -8.98 16.97
C GLY A 112 -7.62 -8.43 18.20
N SER A 113 -6.65 -9.16 18.75
CA SER A 113 -5.81 -8.63 19.83
C SER A 113 -4.83 -7.60 19.29
N THR A 114 -4.52 -6.59 20.12
CA THR A 114 -3.52 -5.57 19.79
C THR A 114 -2.30 -5.70 20.67
N LYS A 115 -1.14 -5.32 20.13
CA LYS A 115 0.13 -5.30 20.85
C LYS A 115 0.94 -4.08 20.46
N LYS A 116 1.56 -3.45 21.45
CA LYS A 116 2.53 -2.37 21.23
C LYS A 116 3.91 -2.98 21.00
N ILE A 117 4.52 -2.70 19.85
CA ILE A 117 5.90 -3.08 19.53
C ILE A 117 6.76 -1.83 19.57
N ARG A 118 7.82 -1.84 20.37
CA ARG A 118 8.74 -0.71 20.48
C ARG A 118 9.67 -0.66 19.26
N ILE A 119 10.08 0.55 18.92
CA ILE A 119 11.04 0.85 17.85
C ILE A 119 12.23 1.50 18.53
N GLU A 120 13.41 0.91 18.40
CA GLU A 120 14.60 1.39 19.08
C GLU A 120 15.11 2.68 18.43
N ARG A 121 15.28 2.67 17.10
CA ARG A 121 15.77 3.82 16.32
C ARG A 121 15.20 3.87 14.91
N ALA A 122 15.27 5.05 14.32
CA ALA A 122 15.17 5.28 12.90
C ALA A 122 16.32 6.23 12.51
N HIS A 123 17.15 5.84 11.54
CA HIS A 123 18.32 6.61 11.15
C HIS A 123 18.46 6.75 9.64
N LEU A 124 19.07 7.86 9.22
CA LEU A 124 19.23 8.20 7.81
C LEU A 124 20.57 7.70 7.29
N GLU A 125 20.57 7.11 6.11
CA GLU A 125 21.79 6.67 5.45
C GLU A 125 21.66 6.70 3.92
N GLU A 126 22.77 6.47 3.24
CA GLU A 126 22.78 6.30 1.79
C GLU A 126 22.73 4.83 1.39
N ASP A 127 22.01 4.50 0.32
CA ASP A 127 22.05 3.15 -0.23
C ASP A 127 23.35 2.88 -1.01
N ALA A 128 23.68 1.60 -1.10
CA ALA A 128 24.74 1.12 -1.98
C ALA A 128 24.24 0.97 -3.44
N GLY A 129 25.19 0.84 -4.37
CA GLY A 129 24.90 0.44 -5.74
C GLY A 129 24.33 -0.98 -5.83
N LYS A 130 24.31 -1.51 -7.05
CA LYS A 130 23.84 -2.87 -7.35
C LYS A 130 24.97 -3.70 -7.94
N ASN A 131 25.13 -4.91 -7.40
CA ASN A 131 25.98 -5.95 -7.97
C ASN A 131 25.14 -6.98 -8.73
N THR A 132 25.52 -7.28 -9.97
CA THR A 132 24.94 -8.38 -10.76
C THR A 132 26.02 -9.40 -11.08
N HIS A 133 25.88 -10.63 -10.59
CA HIS A 133 26.83 -11.70 -10.85
C HIS A 133 26.57 -12.32 -12.23
N GLY A 134 27.56 -12.27 -13.11
CA GLY A 134 27.51 -12.88 -14.43
C GLY A 134 27.78 -14.38 -14.41
N THR A 135 27.41 -15.07 -15.48
CA THR A 135 27.74 -16.49 -15.69
C THR A 135 29.16 -16.70 -16.21
N ASP A 136 29.85 -15.62 -16.55
CA ASP A 136 31.23 -15.56 -17.05
C ASP A 136 32.28 -15.50 -15.93
N GLY A 137 31.85 -15.56 -14.67
CA GLY A 137 32.72 -15.51 -13.49
C GLY A 137 33.05 -14.08 -13.03
N TYR A 138 32.48 -13.05 -13.66
CA TYR A 138 32.63 -11.66 -13.24
C TYR A 138 31.38 -11.13 -12.54
N SER A 139 31.52 -9.99 -11.88
CA SER A 139 30.39 -9.24 -11.32
C SER A 139 30.38 -7.84 -11.91
N TYR A 140 29.19 -7.34 -12.20
CA TYR A 140 28.96 -6.05 -12.83
C TYR A 140 28.36 -5.08 -11.82
N VAL A 141 28.99 -3.91 -11.68
CA VAL A 141 28.59 -2.86 -10.73
C VAL A 141 27.78 -1.79 -11.46
N ASP A 142 26.59 -1.49 -10.95
CA ASP A 142 25.77 -0.35 -11.35
C ASP A 142 25.58 0.60 -10.15
N LEU A 143 26.12 1.82 -10.27
CA LEU A 143 26.09 2.83 -9.21
C LEU A 143 24.89 3.78 -9.32
N ASN A 144 23.93 3.55 -10.22
CA ASN A 144 22.72 4.37 -10.33
C ASN A 144 21.99 4.55 -8.99
N ARG A 145 21.96 3.50 -8.17
CA ARG A 145 21.31 3.47 -6.85
C ARG A 145 22.20 3.94 -5.70
N GLN A 146 23.52 3.99 -5.89
CA GLN A 146 24.41 4.51 -4.85
C GLN A 146 23.97 5.93 -4.49
N GLY A 147 23.87 6.23 -3.19
CA GLY A 147 23.48 7.55 -2.72
C GLY A 147 21.97 7.79 -2.69
N VAL A 148 21.12 6.83 -3.08
CA VAL A 148 19.67 6.94 -2.87
C VAL A 148 19.40 7.01 -1.35
N PRO A 149 18.57 7.94 -0.87
CA PRO A 149 18.35 8.08 0.57
C PRO A 149 17.58 6.90 1.14
N LEU A 150 18.05 6.43 2.29
CA LEU A 150 17.39 5.41 3.11
C LEU A 150 17.08 5.95 4.49
N ILE A 151 16.01 5.40 5.06
CA ILE A 151 15.81 5.36 6.51
C ILE A 151 15.81 3.90 6.96
N GLU A 152 16.69 3.56 7.90
CA GLU A 152 16.74 2.25 8.55
C GLU A 152 16.00 2.33 9.90
N ILE A 153 14.93 1.56 10.02
CA ILE A 153 14.02 1.52 11.17
C ILE A 153 14.24 0.17 11.88
N VAL A 154 14.76 0.24 13.10
CA VAL A 154 15.11 -0.94 13.89
C VAL A 154 14.11 -1.09 15.02
N SER A 155 13.44 -2.24 15.04
CA SER A 155 12.54 -2.60 16.15
C SER A 155 13.30 -3.13 17.35
N GLU A 156 12.72 -2.92 18.53
CA GLU A 156 13.10 -3.68 19.72
C GLU A 156 12.77 -5.16 19.55
N ALA A 157 13.43 -6.01 20.34
CA ALA A 157 13.22 -7.45 20.35
C ALA A 157 11.91 -7.84 21.08
N ASP A 158 10.79 -7.21 20.72
CA ASP A 158 9.48 -7.34 21.38
C ASP A 158 8.55 -8.37 20.72
N MET A 159 8.83 -8.75 19.47
CA MET A 159 8.02 -9.71 18.73
C MET A 159 8.26 -11.14 19.26
N ARG A 160 7.18 -11.91 19.39
CA ARG A 160 7.15 -13.26 19.98
C ARG A 160 6.67 -14.34 19.03
N SER A 161 6.24 -13.96 17.82
CA SER A 161 5.85 -14.91 16.80
C SER A 161 6.09 -14.36 15.38
N PRO A 162 6.21 -15.24 14.38
CA PRO A 162 6.22 -14.84 12.97
C PRO A 162 4.97 -14.05 12.54
N GLU A 163 3.83 -14.29 13.19
CA GLU A 163 2.57 -13.58 12.95
C GLU A 163 2.66 -12.13 13.44
N GLU A 164 3.23 -11.88 14.62
CA GLU A 164 3.49 -10.53 15.11
C GLU A 164 4.47 -9.78 14.19
N ALA A 165 5.48 -10.46 13.64
CA ALA A 165 6.40 -9.87 12.66
C ALA A 165 5.69 -9.46 11.37
N TYR A 166 4.76 -10.29 10.87
CA TYR A 166 3.94 -9.95 9.70
C TYR A 166 3.02 -8.74 9.98
N ALA A 167 2.39 -8.70 11.15
CA ALA A 167 1.52 -7.60 11.56
C ALA A 167 2.31 -6.29 11.76
N TYR A 168 3.51 -6.36 12.35
CA TYR A 168 4.43 -5.22 12.47
C TYR A 168 4.79 -4.63 11.11
N LEU A 169 5.21 -5.47 10.15
CA LEU A 169 5.57 -4.98 8.81
C LEU A 169 4.38 -4.38 8.07
N THR A 170 3.19 -4.95 8.24
CA THR A 170 1.95 -4.41 7.68
C THR A 170 1.65 -3.02 8.26
N ALA A 171 1.68 -2.89 9.59
CA ALA A 171 1.43 -1.61 10.26
C ALA A 171 2.49 -0.56 9.89
N LEU A 172 3.78 -0.94 9.88
CA LEU A 172 4.89 -0.05 9.54
C LEU A 172 4.76 0.47 8.11
N LYS A 173 4.50 -0.44 7.15
CA LYS A 173 4.24 -0.06 5.75
C LYS A 173 3.10 0.94 5.65
N GLU A 174 2.00 0.67 6.34
CA GLU A 174 0.82 1.53 6.26
C GLU A 174 1.11 2.94 6.80
N VAL A 175 1.76 3.04 7.96
CA VAL A 175 2.14 4.32 8.58
C VAL A 175 3.09 5.10 7.66
N ILE A 176 4.15 4.46 7.18
CA ILE A 176 5.15 5.13 6.33
C ILE A 176 4.58 5.52 4.96
N GLN A 177 3.70 4.70 4.38
CA GLN A 177 3.02 5.07 3.14
C GLN A 177 2.18 6.36 3.34
N TYR A 178 1.53 6.49 4.49
CA TYR A 178 0.69 7.64 4.80
C TYR A 178 1.49 8.92 5.02
N THR A 179 2.71 8.86 5.54
CA THR A 179 3.57 10.06 5.62
C THR A 179 3.93 10.60 4.23
N GLY A 180 3.82 9.76 3.19
CA GLY A 180 4.11 10.12 1.81
C GLY A 180 5.60 10.19 1.50
N ILE A 181 6.48 9.71 2.38
CA ILE A 181 7.94 9.76 2.21
C ILE A 181 8.51 8.61 1.38
N SER A 182 7.71 7.58 1.07
CA SER A 182 8.12 6.40 0.31
C SER A 182 6.91 5.67 -0.26
N ASP A 183 7.12 4.94 -1.34
CA ASP A 183 6.11 4.02 -1.90
C ASP A 183 6.04 2.69 -1.13
N VAL A 184 7.05 2.36 -0.30
CA VAL A 184 7.11 1.17 0.57
C VAL A 184 6.65 -0.14 -0.08
N LYS A 185 7.27 -0.44 -1.22
CA LYS A 185 7.03 -1.66 -2.01
C LYS A 185 8.25 -2.56 -1.97
N MET A 186 8.06 -3.80 -1.51
CA MET A 186 9.15 -4.76 -1.47
C MET A 186 9.51 -5.29 -2.86
N GLU A 187 8.51 -5.42 -3.72
CA GLU A 187 8.61 -5.87 -5.10
C GLU A 187 9.44 -4.92 -5.98
N GLU A 188 9.40 -3.63 -5.67
CA GLU A 188 10.19 -2.59 -6.34
C GLU A 188 11.50 -2.29 -5.59
N GLY A 189 11.71 -2.87 -4.40
CA GLY A 189 12.92 -2.71 -3.59
C GLY A 189 12.93 -1.50 -2.66
N SER A 190 11.90 -0.64 -2.72
CA SER A 190 11.79 0.56 -1.88
C SER A 190 11.47 0.27 -0.40
N MET A 191 11.19 -0.98 -0.07
CA MET A 191 11.19 -1.50 1.30
C MET A 191 11.95 -2.83 1.36
N ARG A 192 12.89 -2.94 2.30
CA ARG A 192 13.69 -4.15 2.53
C ARG A 192 13.64 -4.53 4.01
N VAL A 193 13.67 -5.82 4.30
CA VAL A 193 13.58 -6.33 5.66
C VAL A 193 14.60 -7.41 5.89
N ASP A 194 15.38 -7.25 6.95
CA ASP A 194 16.18 -8.30 7.54
C ASP A 194 15.62 -8.68 8.91
N ALA A 195 15.55 -9.99 9.17
CA ALA A 195 14.91 -10.50 10.37
C ALA A 195 15.92 -11.15 11.31
N ASN A 196 15.97 -10.69 12.55
CA ASN A 196 16.76 -11.29 13.61
C ASN A 196 15.86 -12.17 14.48
N ILE A 197 16.20 -13.45 14.65
CA ILE A 197 15.45 -14.39 15.48
C ILE A 197 16.36 -15.16 16.42
N SER A 198 15.92 -15.26 17.67
CA SER A 198 16.53 -16.10 18.70
C SER A 198 15.46 -16.84 19.49
N LEU A 199 15.84 -17.99 20.07
CA LEU A 199 15.03 -18.72 21.02
C LEU A 199 15.70 -18.71 22.40
N ARG A 200 14.91 -18.54 23.45
CA ARG A 200 15.34 -18.76 24.83
C ARG A 200 14.40 -19.74 25.55
N PRO A 201 14.90 -20.59 26.46
CA PRO A 201 14.05 -21.39 27.34
C PRO A 201 13.13 -20.50 28.19
N TYR A 202 11.88 -20.91 28.41
CA TYR A 202 10.99 -20.17 29.32
C TYR A 202 11.59 -20.10 30.73
N GLY A 203 11.53 -18.90 31.34
CA GLY A 203 12.11 -18.60 32.65
C GLY A 203 13.56 -18.10 32.61
N GLN A 204 14.21 -18.12 31.45
CA GLN A 204 15.51 -17.48 31.24
C GLN A 204 15.31 -16.00 30.86
N GLU A 205 16.00 -15.09 31.55
CA GLU A 205 15.96 -13.65 31.21
C GLU A 205 16.87 -13.32 30.03
N GLU A 206 18.08 -13.88 29.99
CA GLU A 206 19.03 -13.62 28.91
C GLU A 206 18.53 -14.15 27.56
N PHE A 207 18.72 -13.35 26.50
CA PHE A 207 18.42 -13.78 25.13
C PHE A 207 19.39 -14.89 24.68
N GLY A 208 18.90 -15.76 23.79
CA GLY A 208 19.76 -16.74 23.13
C GLY A 208 20.63 -16.11 22.03
N THR A 209 21.45 -16.94 21.38
CA THR A 209 22.18 -16.51 20.19
C THR A 209 21.22 -16.20 19.04
N LYS A 210 21.45 -15.11 18.32
CA LYS A 210 20.60 -14.69 17.19
C LYS A 210 21.08 -15.25 15.84
N ALA A 211 20.13 -15.63 15.00
CA ALA A 211 20.32 -15.80 13.57
C ALA A 211 19.70 -14.60 12.82
N GLU A 212 20.43 -14.07 11.85
CA GLU A 212 19.98 -13.00 10.95
C GLU A 212 19.56 -13.64 9.62
N LEU A 213 18.31 -13.42 9.22
CA LEU A 213 17.74 -13.86 7.95
C LEU A 213 17.75 -12.72 6.94
N LYS A 214 18.38 -12.97 5.79
CA LYS A 214 18.47 -12.08 4.63
C LYS A 214 17.63 -12.66 3.46
N ASN A 215 17.45 -11.85 2.41
CA ASN A 215 16.73 -12.23 1.18
C ASN A 215 15.24 -12.55 1.41
N LEU A 216 14.55 -11.68 2.15
CA LEU A 216 13.13 -11.79 2.45
C LEU A 216 12.34 -10.80 1.59
N ASN A 217 12.01 -11.16 0.34
CA ASN A 217 11.47 -10.21 -0.64
C ASN A 217 9.96 -9.92 -0.52
N SER A 218 9.28 -10.47 0.49
CA SER A 218 7.87 -10.18 0.78
C SER A 218 7.55 -10.43 2.24
N PHE A 219 6.49 -9.82 2.78
CA PHE A 219 6.04 -10.06 4.16
C PHE A 219 5.72 -11.55 4.41
N ASN A 220 5.18 -12.23 3.40
CA ASN A 220 4.92 -13.67 3.49
C ASN A 220 6.24 -14.48 3.55
N ASN A 221 7.28 -14.05 2.84
CA ASN A 221 8.60 -14.68 2.92
C ASN A 221 9.25 -14.43 4.29
N VAL A 222 9.10 -13.23 4.87
CA VAL A 222 9.50 -12.95 6.25
C VAL A 222 8.83 -13.92 7.21
N ARG A 223 7.49 -14.03 7.15
CA ARG A 223 6.73 -14.96 8.01
C ARG A 223 7.18 -16.41 7.84
N LYS A 224 7.29 -16.90 6.61
CA LYS A 224 7.72 -18.29 6.32
C LYS A 224 9.16 -18.56 6.77
N GLY A 225 10.08 -17.64 6.50
CA GLY A 225 11.48 -17.74 6.91
C GLY A 225 11.62 -17.80 8.43
N LEU A 226 10.88 -16.95 9.15
CA LEU A 226 10.82 -16.97 10.61
C LEU A 226 10.22 -18.26 11.17
N ILE A 227 9.14 -18.79 10.56
CA ILE A 227 8.55 -20.08 10.95
C ILE A 227 9.56 -21.22 10.79
N TYR A 228 10.28 -21.25 9.65
CA TYR A 228 11.30 -22.26 9.41
C TYR A 228 12.44 -22.15 10.42
N GLU A 229 12.96 -20.95 10.62
CA GLU A 229 14.10 -20.70 11.51
C GLU A 229 13.75 -20.98 12.98
N GLN A 230 12.54 -20.63 13.41
CA GLN A 230 12.02 -20.99 14.74
C GLN A 230 12.04 -22.52 14.94
N LYS A 231 11.56 -23.30 13.97
CA LYS A 231 11.55 -24.77 14.04
C LYS A 231 12.97 -25.33 14.05
N ARG A 232 13.85 -24.81 13.17
CA ARG A 232 15.25 -25.21 13.08
C ARG A 232 15.98 -24.97 14.39
N GLN A 233 15.89 -23.77 14.95
CA GLN A 233 16.54 -23.44 16.22
C GLN A 233 16.01 -24.33 17.36
N ALA A 234 14.70 -24.54 17.43
CA ALA A 234 14.10 -25.40 18.44
C ALA A 234 14.60 -26.85 18.34
N GLN A 235 14.79 -27.38 17.12
CA GLN A 235 15.34 -28.71 16.90
C GLN A 235 16.78 -28.82 17.39
N VAL A 236 17.64 -27.86 17.02
CA VAL A 236 19.05 -27.83 17.44
C VAL A 236 19.17 -27.75 18.96
N LEU A 237 18.40 -26.87 19.60
CA LEU A 237 18.42 -26.72 21.06
C LEU A 237 17.87 -27.97 21.78
N ARG A 238 16.84 -28.63 21.24
CA ARG A 238 16.29 -29.87 21.82
C ARG A 238 17.25 -31.06 21.70
N SER A 239 18.07 -31.10 20.66
CA SER A 239 19.11 -32.13 20.51
C SER A 239 20.38 -31.83 21.31
N GLY A 240 20.39 -30.77 22.14
CA GLY A 240 21.55 -30.37 22.94
C GLY A 240 22.64 -29.65 22.15
N GLY A 241 22.34 -29.21 20.92
CA GLY A 241 23.23 -28.37 20.12
C GLY A 241 23.18 -26.91 20.55
N GLN A 242 24.06 -26.09 19.96
CA GLN A 242 24.13 -24.66 20.21
C GLN A 242 23.86 -23.88 18.93
N ILE A 243 23.14 -22.75 19.07
CA ILE A 243 22.96 -21.79 17.99
C ILE A 243 24.19 -20.89 17.95
N GLN A 244 24.79 -20.75 16.77
CA GLN A 244 25.88 -19.81 16.53
C GLN A 244 25.34 -18.51 15.99
N GLN A 245 26.14 -17.44 16.03
CA GLN A 245 25.74 -16.18 15.43
C GLN A 245 25.84 -16.29 13.92
N GLU A 246 24.71 -16.49 13.26
CA GLU A 246 24.65 -16.89 11.85
C GLU A 246 24.01 -15.79 11.01
N THR A 247 24.52 -15.57 9.80
CA THR A 247 23.74 -14.93 8.73
C THR A 247 23.28 -16.04 7.78
N ARG A 248 21.97 -16.14 7.56
CA ARG A 248 21.32 -17.13 6.70
C ARG A 248 20.51 -16.43 5.63
N ARG A 249 20.41 -17.01 4.43
CA ARG A 249 19.50 -16.53 3.38
C ARG A 249 18.25 -17.39 3.36
N TYR A 250 17.09 -16.78 3.15
CA TYR A 250 15.89 -17.52 2.81
C TYR A 250 15.91 -17.91 1.32
N ASP A 251 15.58 -19.18 1.04
CA ASP A 251 15.41 -19.69 -0.32
C ASP A 251 13.92 -19.86 -0.60
N GLU A 252 13.38 -19.05 -1.50
CA GLU A 252 11.95 -19.05 -1.82
C GLU A 252 11.48 -20.35 -2.50
N SER A 253 12.39 -21.04 -3.20
CA SER A 253 12.06 -22.24 -3.96
C SER A 253 11.89 -23.47 -3.06
N THR A 254 12.68 -23.56 -1.99
CA THR A 254 12.63 -24.66 -1.03
C THR A 254 11.85 -24.29 0.25
N GLY A 255 11.73 -22.99 0.56
CA GLY A 255 11.16 -22.50 1.81
C GLY A 255 12.08 -22.65 3.02
N GLU A 256 13.38 -22.85 2.81
CA GLU A 256 14.38 -23.13 3.85
C GLU A 256 15.30 -21.93 4.12
N THR A 257 16.00 -21.94 5.26
CA THR A 257 17.09 -20.99 5.54
C THR A 257 18.45 -21.66 5.33
N ILE A 258 19.25 -21.11 4.41
CA ILE A 258 20.57 -21.63 4.05
C ILE A 258 21.63 -20.79 4.76
N LEU A 259 22.54 -21.45 5.48
CA LEU A 259 23.67 -20.78 6.13
C LEU A 259 24.55 -20.09 5.08
N MET A 260 24.78 -18.79 5.23
CA MET A 260 25.74 -18.07 4.39
C MET A 260 27.09 -17.98 5.09
N ARG A 261 27.08 -17.54 6.35
CA ARG A 261 28.29 -17.38 7.16
C ARG A 261 27.98 -17.51 8.64
N VAL A 262 28.97 -17.97 9.38
CA VAL A 262 29.04 -17.88 10.84
C VAL A 262 29.85 -16.62 11.17
N LYS A 263 29.35 -15.78 12.06
CA LYS A 263 30.05 -14.59 12.55
C LYS A 263 31.01 -15.02 13.66
N GLU A 264 32.30 -14.72 13.50
CA GLU A 264 33.33 -14.97 14.53
C GLU A 264 33.42 -13.84 15.58
N GLY A 265 32.50 -12.86 15.50
CA GLY A 265 32.39 -11.68 16.36
C GLY A 265 31.46 -10.63 15.74
N ALA A 266 31.47 -9.40 16.25
CA ALA A 266 30.89 -8.27 15.54
C ALA A 266 31.85 -7.78 14.46
N SER A 267 31.36 -7.51 13.24
CA SER A 267 32.17 -6.82 12.23
C SER A 267 32.55 -5.44 12.76
N ASP A 268 33.83 -5.13 12.82
CA ASP A 268 34.31 -3.81 13.20
C ASP A 268 34.17 -2.83 12.03
N TYR A 269 33.02 -2.16 11.97
CA TYR A 269 32.74 -1.11 10.98
C TYR A 269 33.47 0.20 11.26
N ARG A 270 34.24 0.30 12.36
CA ARG A 270 35.04 1.47 12.74
C ARG A 270 34.24 2.77 12.60
N TYR A 271 33.05 2.83 13.19
CA TYR A 271 32.22 4.03 13.17
C TYR A 271 32.99 5.23 13.73
N PHE A 272 32.91 6.37 13.05
CA PHE A 272 33.36 7.66 13.56
C PHE A 272 32.57 8.79 12.86
N PRO A 273 32.44 9.96 13.50
CA PRO A 273 31.69 11.10 12.94
C PRO A 273 32.23 11.52 11.57
N GLU A 274 31.33 11.80 10.63
CA GLU A 274 31.63 12.26 9.27
C GLU A 274 32.15 13.71 9.30
N PRO A 275 33.46 13.96 9.14
CA PRO A 275 34.01 15.31 9.26
C PRO A 275 33.66 16.23 8.09
N ASP A 276 33.24 15.67 6.94
CA ASP A 276 32.91 16.44 5.75
C ASP A 276 31.49 17.02 5.80
N LEU A 277 30.68 16.61 6.79
CA LEU A 277 29.36 17.18 7.08
C LEU A 277 29.37 17.94 8.42
N PRO A 278 28.68 19.10 8.51
CA PRO A 278 28.53 19.78 9.78
C PRO A 278 27.61 19.01 10.73
N LEU A 279 27.60 19.42 11.99
CA LEU A 279 26.53 19.07 12.92
C LEU A 279 25.21 19.71 12.45
N TYR A 280 24.11 19.00 12.64
CA TYR A 280 22.77 19.47 12.28
C TYR A 280 21.96 19.75 13.54
N GLU A 281 21.23 20.86 13.50
CA GLU A 281 20.27 21.26 14.54
C GLU A 281 18.86 21.26 13.95
N VAL A 282 17.95 20.50 14.58
CA VAL A 282 16.53 20.43 14.25
C VAL A 282 15.77 21.20 15.32
N SER A 283 15.28 22.39 14.98
CA SER A 283 14.53 23.23 15.92
C SER A 283 13.12 22.71 16.16
N ASP A 284 12.51 23.12 17.28
CA ASP A 284 11.12 22.81 17.60
C ASP A 284 10.14 23.31 16.52
N GLU A 285 10.41 24.48 15.93
CA GLU A 285 9.60 25.03 14.85
C GLU A 285 9.62 24.14 13.60
N TRP A 286 10.77 23.55 13.27
CA TRP A 286 10.88 22.65 12.13
C TRP A 286 10.15 21.33 12.39
N ILE A 287 10.23 20.79 13.62
CA ILE A 287 9.47 19.60 14.02
C ILE A 287 7.96 19.88 13.90
N GLU A 288 7.50 21.03 14.37
CA GLU A 288 6.09 21.39 14.31
C GLU A 288 5.61 21.66 12.88
N GLU A 289 6.43 22.30 12.03
CA GLU A 289 6.15 22.43 10.60
C GLU A 289 5.92 21.05 9.97
N MET A 290 6.81 20.08 10.24
CA MET A 290 6.67 18.73 9.71
C MET A 290 5.43 18.02 10.27
N ARG A 291 5.13 18.18 11.56
CA ARG A 291 3.93 17.62 12.21
C ARG A 291 2.65 18.09 11.52
N GLN A 292 2.56 19.37 11.16
CA GLN A 292 1.39 19.94 10.48
C GLN A 292 1.22 19.43 9.05
N THR A 293 2.28 18.92 8.41
CA THR A 293 2.19 18.31 7.07
C THR A 293 1.78 16.83 7.09
N LEU A 294 1.79 16.17 8.26
CA LEU A 294 1.36 14.78 8.37
C LEU A 294 -0.17 14.69 8.22
N PRO A 295 -0.68 13.70 7.47
CA PRO A 295 -2.12 13.51 7.35
C PRO A 295 -2.67 12.81 8.60
N GLU A 296 -4.00 12.76 8.68
CA GLU A 296 -4.68 11.81 9.54
C GLU A 296 -4.31 10.37 9.11
N PHE A 297 -3.82 9.57 10.06
CA PHE A 297 -3.33 8.22 9.82
C PHE A 297 -4.48 7.20 9.70
N PRO A 298 -4.22 5.98 9.19
CA PRO A 298 -5.29 5.03 8.90
C PRO A 298 -6.16 4.67 10.10
N LYS A 299 -5.60 4.57 11.30
CA LYS A 299 -6.34 4.19 12.50
C LYS A 299 -7.43 5.21 12.83
N GLU A 300 -7.06 6.49 12.83
CA GLU A 300 -7.95 7.61 13.07
C GLU A 300 -9.02 7.69 11.97
N ARG A 301 -8.61 7.57 10.70
CA ARG A 301 -9.55 7.54 9.57
C ARG A 301 -10.52 6.37 9.63
N ARG A 302 -10.08 5.16 9.99
CA ARG A 302 -10.97 4.00 10.15
C ARG A 302 -12.02 4.26 11.23
N ALA A 303 -11.60 4.79 12.36
CA ALA A 303 -12.51 5.14 13.46
C ALA A 303 -13.54 6.19 13.00
N LYS A 304 -13.10 7.23 12.30
CA LYS A 304 -13.96 8.25 11.69
C LYS A 304 -14.95 7.63 10.69
N TYR A 305 -14.50 6.76 9.81
CA TYR A 305 -15.35 6.15 8.77
C TYR A 305 -16.45 5.27 9.36
N ILE A 306 -16.16 4.59 10.46
CA ILE A 306 -17.15 3.77 11.17
C ILE A 306 -18.13 4.67 11.93
N ASN A 307 -17.60 5.61 12.74
CA ASN A 307 -18.41 6.38 13.68
C ASN A 307 -19.23 7.50 13.01
N GLU A 308 -18.65 8.19 12.03
CA GLU A 308 -19.27 9.35 11.38
C GLU A 308 -19.98 8.98 10.08
N PHE A 309 -19.43 8.04 9.30
CA PHE A 309 -20.00 7.64 8.01
C PHE A 309 -20.79 6.34 8.05
N GLY A 310 -20.86 5.66 9.20
CA GLY A 310 -21.65 4.44 9.40
C GLY A 310 -21.16 3.25 8.56
N LEU A 311 -19.89 3.25 8.14
CA LEU A 311 -19.31 2.15 7.38
C LEU A 311 -18.99 0.96 8.29
N THR A 312 -18.96 -0.23 7.69
CA THR A 312 -18.50 -1.43 8.41
C THR A 312 -16.99 -1.36 8.64
N ALA A 313 -16.48 -2.07 9.67
CA ALA A 313 -15.04 -2.14 9.91
C ALA A 313 -14.26 -2.67 8.69
N TYR A 314 -14.87 -3.62 7.95
CA TYR A 314 -14.31 -4.13 6.70
C TYR A 314 -14.18 -3.03 5.64
N ASP A 315 -15.27 -2.28 5.38
CA ASP A 315 -15.26 -1.20 4.39
C ASP A 315 -14.25 -0.10 4.75
N ALA A 316 -14.21 0.26 6.04
CA ALA A 316 -13.27 1.25 6.54
C ALA A 316 -11.82 0.81 6.33
N ALA A 317 -11.49 -0.44 6.70
CA ALA A 317 -10.16 -1.00 6.50
C ALA A 317 -9.75 -0.97 5.02
N GLN A 318 -10.62 -1.40 4.10
CA GLN A 318 -10.34 -1.39 2.66
C GLN A 318 -10.12 0.03 2.11
N LEU A 319 -10.95 1.00 2.49
CA LEU A 319 -10.81 2.38 2.02
C LEU A 319 -9.55 3.06 2.54
N THR A 320 -9.13 2.72 3.77
CA THR A 320 -7.90 3.25 4.37
C THR A 320 -6.63 2.49 3.98
N ALA A 321 -6.73 1.40 3.21
CA ALA A 321 -5.56 0.59 2.84
C ALA A 321 -4.50 1.37 2.06
N THR A 322 -4.88 2.45 1.37
CA THR A 322 -3.94 3.38 0.73
C THR A 322 -4.42 4.81 0.94
N LYS A 323 -3.47 5.74 1.16
CA LYS A 323 -3.78 7.15 1.36
C LYS A 323 -4.56 7.76 0.18
N SER A 324 -4.20 7.43 -1.05
CA SER A 324 -4.87 7.94 -2.26
C SER A 324 -6.34 7.53 -2.34
N THR A 325 -6.66 6.27 -2.04
CA THR A 325 -8.05 5.78 -1.99
C THR A 325 -8.83 6.47 -0.87
N SER A 326 -8.19 6.61 0.29
CA SER A 326 -8.78 7.26 1.45
C SER A 326 -9.07 8.75 1.20
N ASP A 327 -8.13 9.50 0.64
CA ASP A 327 -8.29 10.92 0.30
C ASP A 327 -9.39 11.12 -0.76
N PHE A 328 -9.44 10.23 -1.75
CA PHE A 328 -10.48 10.26 -2.77
C PHE A 328 -11.87 10.04 -2.16
N PHE A 329 -11.99 9.06 -1.25
CA PHE A 329 -13.23 8.79 -0.53
C PHE A 329 -13.70 9.99 0.29
N GLU A 330 -12.84 10.59 1.13
CA GLU A 330 -13.22 11.75 1.93
C GLU A 330 -13.61 12.94 1.05
N SER A 331 -12.87 13.17 -0.03
CA SER A 331 -13.18 14.24 -0.99
C SER A 331 -14.56 14.03 -1.63
N ALA A 332 -14.90 12.79 -2.01
CA ALA A 332 -16.20 12.48 -2.60
C ALA A 332 -17.34 12.63 -1.59
N VAL A 333 -17.13 12.24 -0.33
CA VAL A 333 -18.13 12.44 0.74
C VAL A 333 -18.31 13.93 1.06
N ALA A 334 -17.23 14.70 1.11
CA ALA A 334 -17.27 16.15 1.33
C ALA A 334 -18.03 16.91 0.22
N LEU A 335 -18.02 16.39 -1.01
CA LEU A 335 -18.81 16.91 -2.14
C LEU A 335 -20.29 16.51 -2.09
N GLY A 336 -20.73 15.79 -1.06
CA GLY A 336 -22.12 15.36 -0.88
C GLY A 336 -22.42 13.95 -1.41
N GLY A 337 -21.39 13.15 -1.74
CA GLY A 337 -21.55 11.75 -2.07
C GLY A 337 -22.01 10.93 -0.86
N ASP A 338 -23.00 10.05 -1.06
CA ASP A 338 -23.39 9.08 -0.03
C ASP A 338 -22.22 8.13 0.28
N ALA A 339 -21.78 8.12 1.54
CA ALA A 339 -20.57 7.39 1.94
C ALA A 339 -20.64 5.90 1.60
N LYS A 340 -21.80 5.26 1.76
CA LYS A 340 -21.93 3.82 1.46
C LYS A 340 -21.86 3.57 -0.04
N HIS A 341 -22.48 4.40 -0.86
CA HIS A 341 -22.39 4.29 -2.31
C HIS A 341 -20.99 4.56 -2.84
N VAL A 342 -20.32 5.63 -2.38
CA VAL A 342 -18.92 5.93 -2.75
C VAL A 342 -18.03 4.74 -2.37
N SER A 343 -18.16 4.23 -1.14
CA SER A 343 -17.42 3.06 -0.66
C SER A 343 -17.59 1.84 -1.56
N ASN A 344 -18.83 1.48 -1.90
CA ASN A 344 -19.13 0.34 -2.75
C ASN A 344 -18.54 0.49 -4.17
N TRP A 345 -18.52 1.71 -4.72
CA TRP A 345 -17.95 1.96 -6.05
C TRP A 345 -16.43 1.89 -6.06
N LEU A 346 -15.78 2.47 -5.04
CA LEU A 346 -14.33 2.41 -4.89
C LEU A 346 -13.83 0.96 -4.73
N GLN A 347 -14.47 0.19 -3.85
CA GLN A 347 -14.09 -1.20 -3.58
C GLN A 347 -14.53 -2.18 -4.68
N GLY A 348 -15.54 -1.81 -5.49
CA GLY A 348 -16.09 -2.66 -6.54
C GLY A 348 -15.53 -2.32 -7.93
N GLU A 349 -16.26 -1.47 -8.66
CA GLU A 349 -16.00 -1.18 -10.07
C GLU A 349 -14.68 -0.44 -10.29
N VAL A 350 -14.31 0.48 -9.39
CA VAL A 350 -13.04 1.21 -9.48
C VAL A 350 -11.86 0.27 -9.24
N ALA A 351 -11.86 -0.48 -8.15
CA ALA A 351 -10.83 -1.48 -7.88
C ALA A 351 -10.70 -2.51 -9.02
N GLN A 352 -11.82 -3.00 -9.57
CA GLN A 352 -11.82 -3.90 -10.72
C GLN A 352 -11.17 -3.25 -11.95
N PHE A 353 -11.50 -1.99 -12.24
CA PHE A 353 -10.93 -1.26 -13.38
C PHE A 353 -9.42 -1.06 -13.22
N LEU A 354 -8.98 -0.59 -12.05
CA LEU A 354 -7.57 -0.38 -11.72
C LEU A 354 -6.76 -1.68 -11.89
N ASN A 355 -7.24 -2.78 -11.30
CA ASN A 355 -6.60 -4.10 -11.40
C ASN A 355 -6.54 -4.60 -12.86
N SER A 356 -7.65 -4.50 -13.61
CA SER A 356 -7.70 -4.97 -15.00
C SER A 356 -6.83 -4.15 -15.97
N SER A 357 -6.53 -2.90 -15.62
CA SER A 357 -5.72 -1.98 -16.42
C SER A 357 -4.29 -1.83 -15.92
N ASN A 358 -3.96 -2.46 -14.78
CA ASN A 358 -2.69 -2.30 -14.06
C ASN A 358 -2.31 -0.82 -13.85
N LYS A 359 -3.29 -0.05 -13.37
CA LYS A 359 -3.18 1.39 -13.08
C LYS A 359 -3.52 1.68 -11.64
N THR A 360 -3.02 2.80 -11.14
CA THR A 360 -3.35 3.43 -9.87
C THR A 360 -4.45 4.48 -10.06
N LEU A 361 -5.07 4.89 -8.95
CA LEU A 361 -6.14 5.89 -8.95
C LEU A 361 -5.68 7.25 -9.52
N SER A 362 -4.40 7.60 -9.33
CA SER A 362 -3.77 8.80 -9.87
C SER A 362 -3.49 8.74 -11.39
N GLU A 363 -3.55 7.56 -12.01
CA GLU A 363 -3.25 7.36 -13.45
C GLU A 363 -4.51 7.29 -14.32
N ILE A 364 -5.68 7.51 -13.73
CA ILE A 364 -6.98 7.55 -14.41
C ILE A 364 -7.59 8.94 -14.28
N LEU A 365 -8.57 9.26 -15.14
CA LEU A 365 -9.22 10.58 -15.17
C LEU A 365 -10.50 10.64 -14.32
N LEU A 366 -10.71 9.63 -13.46
CA LEU A 366 -11.78 9.66 -12.46
C LEU A 366 -11.41 10.68 -11.37
N THR A 367 -12.36 11.53 -11.00
CA THR A 367 -12.19 12.51 -9.91
C THR A 367 -13.33 12.34 -8.90
N PRO A 368 -13.16 12.81 -7.65
CA PRO A 368 -14.25 12.79 -6.68
C PRO A 368 -15.52 13.47 -7.21
N GLU A 369 -15.38 14.59 -7.92
CA GLU A 369 -16.48 15.37 -8.48
C GLU A 369 -17.27 14.58 -9.53
N ASN A 370 -16.59 13.96 -10.50
CA ASN A 370 -17.27 13.23 -11.56
C ASN A 370 -17.88 11.91 -11.07
N LEU A 371 -17.29 11.28 -10.04
CA LEU A 371 -17.90 10.15 -9.37
C LEU A 371 -19.18 10.56 -8.64
N VAL A 372 -19.14 11.64 -7.85
CA VAL A 372 -20.29 12.14 -7.09
C VAL A 372 -21.42 12.56 -8.03
N GLU A 373 -21.11 13.25 -9.13
CA GLU A 373 -22.09 13.60 -10.17
C GLU A 373 -22.75 12.33 -10.76
N MET A 374 -21.95 11.31 -11.08
CA MET A 374 -22.46 10.03 -11.57
C MET A 374 -23.39 9.36 -10.54
N LEU A 375 -23.04 9.38 -9.25
CA LEU A 375 -23.88 8.83 -8.18
C LEU A 375 -25.19 9.59 -8.04
N ALA A 376 -25.18 10.92 -8.17
CA ALA A 376 -26.37 11.75 -8.10
C ALA A 376 -27.37 11.39 -9.22
N ILE A 377 -26.89 11.21 -10.46
CA ILE A 377 -27.76 10.84 -11.60
C ILE A 377 -28.21 9.36 -11.57
N ILE A 378 -27.60 8.52 -10.72
CA ILE A 378 -28.14 7.19 -10.40
C ILE A 378 -29.26 7.34 -9.37
N ALA A 379 -29.04 8.15 -8.33
CA ALA A 379 -29.99 8.34 -7.24
C ALA A 379 -31.29 9.01 -7.69
N ASP A 380 -31.22 9.96 -8.63
CA ASP A 380 -32.40 10.62 -9.21
C ASP A 380 -33.12 9.78 -10.28
N GLY A 381 -32.57 8.61 -10.64
CA GLY A 381 -33.15 7.70 -11.61
C GLY A 381 -32.94 8.08 -13.08
N THR A 382 -32.09 9.06 -13.38
CA THR A 382 -31.70 9.43 -14.74
C THR A 382 -31.01 8.27 -15.46
N ILE A 383 -30.17 7.50 -14.74
CA ILE A 383 -29.53 6.29 -15.26
C ILE A 383 -29.72 5.08 -14.33
N SER A 384 -29.74 3.88 -14.91
CA SER A 384 -29.68 2.65 -14.11
C SER A 384 -28.26 2.35 -13.66
N SER A 385 -28.13 1.52 -12.61
CA SER A 385 -26.84 0.93 -12.18
C SER A 385 -26.09 0.23 -13.32
N LYS A 386 -26.80 -0.42 -14.25
CA LYS A 386 -26.19 -1.06 -15.42
C LYS A 386 -25.59 -0.05 -16.40
N ILE A 387 -26.25 1.09 -16.59
CA ILE A 387 -25.77 2.18 -17.44
C ILE A 387 -24.60 2.90 -16.76
N ALA A 388 -24.67 3.08 -15.43
CA ALA A 388 -23.61 3.70 -14.65
C ALA A 388 -22.24 3.03 -14.86
N LYS A 389 -22.16 1.70 -14.97
CA LYS A 389 -20.90 1.01 -15.27
C LYS A 389 -20.26 1.48 -16.59
N LYS A 390 -21.07 1.77 -17.60
CA LYS A 390 -20.56 2.31 -18.89
C LYS A 390 -20.10 3.75 -18.75
N VAL A 391 -20.85 4.55 -18.01
CA VAL A 391 -20.50 5.96 -17.72
C VAL A 391 -19.19 6.01 -16.94
N PHE A 392 -19.05 5.22 -15.89
CA PHE A 392 -17.83 5.08 -15.12
C PHE A 392 -16.61 4.77 -16.00
N VAL A 393 -16.68 3.77 -16.88
CA VAL A 393 -15.56 3.43 -17.78
C VAL A 393 -15.19 4.61 -18.69
N HIS A 394 -16.16 5.41 -19.12
CA HIS A 394 -15.87 6.63 -19.87
C HIS A 394 -15.16 7.68 -19.01
N LEU A 395 -15.67 7.95 -17.81
CA LEU A 395 -15.08 8.93 -16.87
C LEU A 395 -13.65 8.54 -16.47
N ALA A 396 -13.41 7.27 -16.14
CA ALA A 396 -12.08 6.79 -15.79
C ALA A 396 -11.06 6.97 -16.94
N LYS A 397 -11.50 6.91 -18.19
CA LYS A 397 -10.62 7.03 -19.37
C LYS A 397 -10.49 8.43 -19.92
N ASN A 398 -11.54 9.24 -19.85
CA ASN A 398 -11.65 10.52 -20.56
C ASN A 398 -11.97 11.70 -19.65
N GLY A 399 -12.30 11.45 -18.37
CA GLY A 399 -12.75 12.47 -17.44
C GLY A 399 -14.09 13.11 -17.87
N GLY A 400 -14.28 14.36 -17.46
CA GLY A 400 -15.44 15.17 -17.80
C GLY A 400 -16.67 14.94 -16.92
N SER A 401 -17.83 15.44 -17.37
CA SER A 401 -19.11 15.34 -16.66
C SER A 401 -19.84 14.04 -16.99
N ALA A 402 -20.36 13.39 -15.96
CA ALA A 402 -21.20 12.20 -16.07
C ALA A 402 -22.52 12.52 -16.78
N ARG A 403 -23.15 13.65 -16.43
CA ARG A 403 -24.44 14.06 -17.00
C ARG A 403 -24.32 14.41 -18.48
N GLU A 404 -23.32 15.20 -18.84
CA GLU A 404 -23.08 15.54 -20.25
C GLU A 404 -22.82 14.30 -21.10
N TYR A 405 -22.03 13.35 -20.60
CA TYR A 405 -21.76 12.11 -21.33
C TYR A 405 -23.05 11.30 -21.52
N VAL A 406 -23.87 11.17 -20.47
CA VAL A 406 -25.15 10.46 -20.54
C VAL A 406 -26.09 11.07 -21.57
N GLU A 407 -26.19 12.39 -21.64
CA GLU A 407 -27.02 13.10 -22.63
C GLU A 407 -26.47 12.89 -24.06
N LYS A 408 -25.18 13.15 -24.27
CA LYS A 408 -24.52 13.00 -25.59
C LYS A 408 -24.57 11.57 -26.12
N ALA A 409 -24.43 10.58 -25.24
CA ALA A 409 -24.51 9.16 -25.59
C ALA A 409 -25.96 8.62 -25.64
N GLY A 410 -26.96 9.45 -25.33
CA GLY A 410 -28.37 9.07 -25.31
C GLY A 410 -28.68 7.96 -24.32
N LEU A 411 -28.01 7.94 -23.16
CA LEU A 411 -28.09 6.89 -22.15
C LEU A 411 -29.14 7.17 -21.05
N VAL A 412 -29.85 8.29 -21.12
CA VAL A 412 -30.94 8.64 -20.18
C VAL A 412 -32.02 7.56 -20.18
N GLN A 413 -32.51 7.19 -19.00
CA GLN A 413 -33.61 6.25 -18.87
C GLN A 413 -34.93 6.86 -19.33
N ILE A 414 -35.73 6.04 -20.01
CA ILE A 414 -37.07 6.38 -20.43
C ILE A 414 -38.00 6.07 -19.26
N SER A 415 -38.51 7.12 -18.62
CA SER A 415 -39.45 7.04 -17.50
C SER A 415 -40.80 7.69 -17.81
N ASP A 416 -40.93 8.39 -18.94
CA ASP A 416 -42.16 9.08 -19.32
C ASP A 416 -43.25 8.07 -19.77
N PRO A 417 -44.42 8.01 -19.09
CA PRO A 417 -45.53 7.18 -19.51
C PRO A 417 -45.99 7.44 -20.96
N ALA A 418 -45.91 8.68 -21.44
CA ALA A 418 -46.30 9.03 -22.81
C ALA A 418 -45.41 8.36 -23.86
N VAL A 419 -44.17 8.02 -23.51
CA VAL A 419 -43.24 7.28 -24.38
C VAL A 419 -43.34 5.77 -24.14
N LEU A 420 -43.50 5.33 -22.89
CA LEU A 420 -43.51 3.91 -22.54
C LEU A 420 -44.81 3.21 -22.95
N ILE A 421 -45.98 3.84 -22.81
CA ILE A 421 -47.27 3.21 -23.12
C ILE A 421 -47.36 2.82 -24.61
N PRO A 422 -47.03 3.68 -25.59
CA PRO A 422 -47.02 3.29 -26.99
C PRO A 422 -46.07 2.12 -27.30
N ILE A 423 -44.89 2.07 -26.66
CA ILE A 423 -43.95 0.97 -26.82
C ILE A 423 -44.51 -0.33 -26.22
N ILE A 424 -45.21 -0.25 -25.09
CA ILE A 424 -45.89 -1.39 -24.47
C ILE A 424 -46.96 -1.95 -25.41
N HIS A 425 -47.77 -1.08 -26.03
CA HIS A 425 -48.77 -1.50 -27.02
C HIS A 425 -48.13 -2.14 -28.26
N GLN A 426 -47.06 -1.57 -28.79
CA GLN A 426 -46.32 -2.19 -29.89
C GLN A 426 -45.76 -3.57 -29.49
N VAL A 427 -45.26 -3.73 -28.27
CA VAL A 427 -44.81 -5.02 -27.75
C VAL A 427 -45.96 -6.04 -27.70
N PHE A 428 -47.19 -5.62 -27.42
CA PHE A 428 -48.35 -6.52 -27.47
C PHE A 428 -48.70 -6.92 -28.91
N GLU A 429 -48.73 -5.97 -29.84
CA GLU A 429 -48.96 -6.21 -31.27
C GLU A 429 -47.90 -7.14 -31.87
N ASP A 430 -46.62 -6.91 -31.57
CA ASP A 430 -45.52 -7.71 -32.10
C ASP A 430 -45.46 -9.13 -31.51
N ASN A 431 -46.22 -9.41 -30.45
CA ASN A 431 -46.17 -10.68 -29.70
C ASN A 431 -47.57 -11.24 -29.39
N GLU A 432 -48.47 -11.27 -30.39
CA GLU A 432 -49.86 -11.74 -30.26
C GLU A 432 -49.99 -13.11 -29.56
N ALA A 433 -49.10 -14.06 -29.88
CA ALA A 433 -49.10 -15.39 -29.26
C ALA A 433 -48.87 -15.32 -27.74
N ALA A 434 -47.99 -14.42 -27.28
CA ALA A 434 -47.76 -14.20 -25.85
C ALA A 434 -48.96 -13.51 -25.17
N VAL A 435 -49.69 -12.67 -25.92
CA VAL A 435 -50.92 -12.02 -25.43
C VAL A 435 -52.02 -13.07 -25.22
N ALA A 436 -52.20 -13.99 -26.17
CA ALA A 436 -53.15 -15.10 -26.04
C ALA A 436 -52.80 -16.05 -24.88
N ASP A 437 -51.52 -16.38 -24.71
CA ASP A 437 -51.02 -17.14 -23.55
C ASP A 437 -51.31 -16.43 -22.22
N PHE A 438 -51.17 -15.10 -22.17
CA PHE A 438 -51.48 -14.32 -20.98
C PHE A 438 -52.98 -14.27 -20.68
N LYS A 439 -53.83 -14.03 -21.69
CA LYS A 439 -55.31 -14.03 -21.55
C LYS A 439 -55.86 -15.39 -21.10
N SER A 440 -55.28 -16.49 -21.56
CA SER A 440 -55.66 -17.85 -21.15
C SER A 440 -55.21 -18.26 -19.74
N GLY A 441 -54.49 -17.38 -19.02
CA GLY A 441 -54.07 -17.62 -17.64
C GLY A 441 -52.83 -18.49 -17.48
N LYS A 442 -52.02 -18.65 -18.54
CA LYS A 442 -50.78 -19.44 -18.49
C LYS A 442 -49.80 -18.86 -17.46
N ARG A 443 -49.30 -19.72 -16.59
CA ARG A 443 -48.42 -19.36 -15.47
C ARG A 443 -47.11 -18.73 -15.99
N ASN A 444 -46.74 -17.56 -15.47
CA ASN A 444 -45.56 -16.73 -15.84
C ASN A 444 -45.61 -16.03 -17.22
N ALA A 445 -46.75 -15.97 -17.91
CA ALA A 445 -46.86 -15.26 -19.19
C ALA A 445 -46.59 -13.75 -19.09
N ASP A 446 -46.87 -13.15 -17.92
CA ASP A 446 -46.56 -11.76 -17.56
C ASP A 446 -45.06 -11.44 -17.56
N LYS A 447 -44.21 -12.38 -17.13
CA LYS A 447 -42.75 -12.18 -17.05
C LYS A 447 -42.10 -12.10 -18.43
N ALA A 448 -42.66 -12.73 -19.46
CA ALA A 448 -42.13 -12.66 -20.82
C ALA A 448 -42.18 -11.23 -21.38
N PHE A 449 -43.26 -10.50 -21.11
CA PHE A 449 -43.43 -9.11 -21.55
C PHE A 449 -42.43 -8.15 -20.92
N THR A 450 -41.92 -8.44 -19.73
CA THR A 450 -40.81 -7.67 -19.15
C THR A 450 -39.56 -7.77 -20.04
N GLY A 451 -39.24 -8.97 -20.52
CA GLY A 451 -38.11 -9.18 -21.43
C GLY A 451 -38.30 -8.48 -22.78
N PHE A 452 -39.50 -8.55 -23.35
CA PHE A 452 -39.83 -7.88 -24.61
C PHE A 452 -39.77 -6.36 -24.50
N LEU A 453 -40.32 -5.78 -23.43
CA LEU A 453 -40.28 -4.34 -23.18
C LEU A 453 -38.83 -3.86 -22.98
N MET A 454 -38.02 -4.60 -22.23
CA MET A 454 -36.60 -4.27 -22.06
C MET A 454 -35.82 -4.38 -23.36
N LYS A 455 -36.16 -5.34 -24.25
CA LYS A 455 -35.54 -5.46 -25.58
C LYS A 455 -35.94 -4.29 -26.49
N ALA A 456 -37.23 -3.96 -26.54
CA ALA A 456 -37.76 -2.86 -27.36
C ALA A 456 -37.16 -1.50 -26.97
N THR A 457 -36.97 -1.27 -25.67
CA THR A 457 -36.34 -0.04 -25.16
C THR A 457 -34.82 -0.10 -25.10
N LYS A 458 -34.19 -1.17 -25.62
CA LYS A 458 -32.73 -1.42 -25.56
C LYS A 458 -32.15 -1.30 -24.14
N GLY A 459 -32.94 -1.66 -23.13
CA GLY A 459 -32.60 -1.58 -21.72
C GLY A 459 -32.60 -0.16 -21.14
N LYS A 460 -33.20 0.82 -21.83
CA LYS A 460 -33.31 2.20 -21.35
C LYS A 460 -34.57 2.46 -20.52
N ALA A 461 -35.59 1.60 -20.58
CA ALA A 461 -36.76 1.78 -19.73
C ALA A 461 -36.39 1.77 -18.25
N ASN A 462 -36.92 2.71 -17.47
CA ASN A 462 -36.81 2.64 -16.01
C ASN A 462 -37.59 1.42 -15.50
N PRO A 463 -36.95 0.43 -14.84
CA PRO A 463 -37.61 -0.82 -14.49
C PRO A 463 -38.83 -0.65 -13.57
N GLN A 464 -38.76 0.26 -12.60
CA GLN A 464 -39.88 0.48 -11.67
C GLN A 464 -41.10 1.05 -12.41
N VAL A 465 -40.89 2.09 -13.22
CA VAL A 465 -41.98 2.75 -13.96
C VAL A 465 -42.52 1.83 -15.05
N ALA A 466 -41.64 1.21 -15.82
CA ALA A 466 -42.01 0.34 -16.93
C ALA A 466 -42.76 -0.91 -16.47
N LEU A 467 -42.36 -1.55 -15.36
CA LEU A 467 -43.09 -2.70 -14.81
C LEU A 467 -44.47 -2.29 -14.27
N LYS A 468 -44.56 -1.12 -13.64
CA LYS A 468 -45.85 -0.59 -13.16
C LYS A 468 -46.81 -0.32 -14.32
N LEU A 469 -46.36 0.36 -15.35
CA LEU A 469 -47.16 0.64 -16.55
C LEU A 469 -47.51 -0.64 -17.30
N LEU A 470 -46.55 -1.55 -17.47
CA LEU A 470 -46.78 -2.84 -18.12
C LEU A 470 -47.84 -3.66 -17.39
N ALA A 471 -47.80 -3.71 -16.05
CA ALA A 471 -48.81 -4.40 -15.25
C ALA A 471 -50.20 -3.77 -15.41
N GLN A 472 -50.29 -2.44 -15.47
CA GLN A 472 -51.55 -1.72 -15.70
C GLN A 472 -52.12 -2.00 -17.09
N GLU A 473 -51.30 -1.97 -18.13
CA GLU A 473 -51.74 -2.24 -19.50
C GLU A 473 -52.08 -3.72 -19.71
N LEU A 474 -51.33 -4.65 -19.10
CA LEU A 474 -51.68 -6.08 -19.10
C LEU A 474 -53.01 -6.34 -18.38
N ALA A 475 -53.34 -5.60 -17.32
CA ALA A 475 -54.63 -5.75 -16.63
C ALA A 475 -55.82 -5.38 -17.55
N LYS A 476 -55.69 -4.32 -18.35
CA LYS A 476 -56.72 -3.91 -19.33
C LYS A 476 -56.99 -5.00 -20.37
N LEU A 477 -55.96 -5.73 -20.80
CA LEU A 477 -56.11 -6.87 -21.73
C LEU A 477 -56.91 -8.06 -21.17
N LYS A 478 -57.20 -8.10 -19.86
CA LYS A 478 -58.11 -9.09 -19.27
C LYS A 478 -59.56 -8.60 -19.17
N GLU A 479 -59.75 -7.29 -19.22
CA GLU A 479 -61.07 -6.66 -19.20
C GLU A 479 -61.67 -6.58 -20.62
N ASP A 480 -60.82 -6.51 -21.64
CA ASP A 480 -61.12 -6.73 -23.07
C ASP A 480 -61.00 -8.20 -23.49
#